data_AF-A0A6B0SQ14-F1
#
_entry.id   AF-A0A6B0SQ14-F1
#
_cell.length_a   1.000
_cell.length_b   1.000
_cell.length_c   1.000
_cell.angle_alpha   90.00
_cell.angle_beta   90.00
_cell.angle_gamma   90.00
#
_symmetry.space_group_name_H-M   'P 1'
#
loop_
_entity.id
_entity.type
_entity.pdbx_description
1 polymer ?
#
loop_
_entity_poly.entity_id
_entity_poly.type
_entity_poly.pdbx_seq_one_letter_code
_entity_poly.pdbx_strand_id
1 'polypeptide(L)'
;MSDSETVVFADRLVSRTETYLDQTEACVALLPELLAAYPDGDYREFVDRISTLESDCDRTNRHLCGLVADADVRDLGIRLTRVHLHASQMIELFNALDEVANAAEQFAVDLDGLRPDLPPDRRDRFDEMAAEAATAMAALRSAVTDYVGVLCNPETSADIAGDVACVRNVESRCDRLRNEAVTAAFDGDAGGDASALVCRELALQLDEVVDAMEDVTDRMVRTTGSELAVDAEPEGAPR
;
A
#
# COMPACT_ATOMS: atom_id res chain seq x y z
N MET A 1 12.09 12.04 -33.99
CA MET A 1 12.19 12.01 -32.51
C MET A 1 13.39 11.18 -32.17
N SER A 2 14.21 11.64 -31.22
CA SER A 2 15.40 10.90 -30.81
C SER A 2 15.02 9.95 -29.67
N ASP A 3 15.72 8.82 -29.56
CA ASP A 3 15.64 7.92 -28.41
C ASP A 3 15.74 8.65 -27.05
N SER A 4 16.30 9.87 -27.02
CA SER A 4 16.44 10.69 -25.82
C SER A 4 15.12 11.19 -25.20
N GLU A 5 14.05 11.44 -25.98
CA GLU A 5 12.77 11.94 -25.41
C GLU A 5 12.00 10.80 -24.72
N THR A 6 12.01 9.61 -25.32
CA THR A 6 11.43 8.38 -24.76
C THR A 6 12.14 7.94 -23.48
N VAL A 7 13.48 7.99 -23.46
CA VAL A 7 14.27 7.69 -22.25
C VAL A 7 13.94 8.68 -21.12
N VAL A 8 13.80 9.97 -21.43
CA VAL A 8 13.45 10.99 -20.44
C VAL A 8 12.04 10.77 -19.83
N PHE A 9 11.07 10.29 -20.61
CA PHE A 9 9.76 9.92 -20.06
C PHE A 9 9.84 8.72 -19.12
N ALA A 10 10.47 7.62 -19.56
CA ALA A 10 10.62 6.40 -18.77
C ALA A 10 11.33 6.68 -17.44
N ASP A 11 12.45 7.42 -17.47
CA ASP A 11 13.20 7.80 -16.28
C ASP A 11 12.36 8.63 -15.31
N ARG A 12 11.52 9.55 -15.83
CA ARG A 12 10.62 10.36 -15.00
C ARG A 12 9.53 9.54 -14.35
N LEU A 13 8.95 8.59 -15.08
CA LEU A 13 7.89 7.72 -14.56
C LEU A 13 8.46 6.82 -13.47
N VAL A 14 9.59 6.14 -13.73
CA VAL A 14 10.26 5.29 -12.73
C VAL A 14 10.65 6.09 -11.49
N SER A 15 11.37 7.21 -11.65
CA SER A 15 11.84 8.01 -10.51
C SER A 15 10.70 8.59 -9.67
N ARG A 16 9.57 8.96 -10.29
CA ARG A 16 8.39 9.43 -9.55
C ARG A 16 7.66 8.29 -8.85
N THR A 17 7.56 7.11 -9.46
CA THR A 17 7.04 5.92 -8.81
C THR A 17 7.90 5.57 -7.58
N GLU A 18 9.22 5.59 -7.69
CA GLU A 18 10.12 5.36 -6.55
C GLU A 18 9.90 6.38 -5.43
N THR A 19 9.81 7.68 -5.78
CA THR A 19 9.53 8.74 -4.80
C THR A 19 8.18 8.53 -4.11
N TYR A 20 7.16 8.12 -4.86
CA TYR A 20 5.84 7.83 -4.32
C TYR A 20 5.87 6.63 -3.37
N LEU A 21 6.55 5.56 -3.75
CA LEU A 21 6.72 4.38 -2.91
C LEU A 21 7.53 4.68 -1.64
N ASP A 22 8.55 5.53 -1.71
CA ASP A 22 9.27 6.03 -0.52
C ASP A 22 8.33 6.75 0.46
N GLN A 23 7.42 7.57 -0.06
CA GLN A 23 6.45 8.31 0.74
C GLN A 23 5.43 7.38 1.39
N THR A 24 4.85 6.45 0.62
CA THR A 24 3.87 5.47 1.13
C THR A 24 4.52 4.53 2.15
N GLU A 25 5.74 4.04 1.90
CA GLU A 25 6.49 3.22 2.84
C GLU A 25 6.78 3.98 4.14
N ALA A 26 7.21 5.24 4.05
CA ALA A 26 7.43 6.08 5.22
C ALA A 26 6.14 6.32 6.01
N CYS A 27 4.98 6.43 5.34
CA CYS A 27 3.68 6.59 5.98
C CYS A 27 3.33 5.35 6.82
N VAL A 28 3.38 4.16 6.21
CA VAL A 28 3.08 2.88 6.88
C VAL A 28 4.07 2.59 8.00
N ALA A 29 5.36 2.90 7.81
CA ALA A 29 6.41 2.67 8.80
C ALA A 29 6.22 3.50 10.10
N LEU A 30 5.40 4.55 10.07
CA LEU A 30 5.07 5.32 11.28
C LEU A 30 3.98 4.66 12.13
N LEU A 31 3.21 3.69 11.61
CA LEU A 31 2.15 3.02 12.38
C LEU A 31 2.70 2.26 13.61
N PRO A 32 3.78 1.46 13.51
CA PRO A 32 4.40 0.87 14.68
C PRO A 32 4.95 1.91 15.67
N GLU A 33 5.52 3.02 15.18
CA GLU A 33 6.08 4.07 16.04
C GLU A 33 4.97 4.83 16.79
N LEU A 34 3.87 5.12 16.10
CA LEU A 34 2.66 5.73 16.65
C LEU A 34 2.11 4.86 17.80
N LEU A 35 1.91 3.57 17.56
CA LEU A 35 1.42 2.64 18.56
C LEU A 35 2.41 2.46 19.71
N ALA A 36 3.71 2.43 19.43
CA ALA A 36 4.77 2.38 20.42
C ALA A 36 4.71 3.57 21.40
N ALA A 37 4.48 4.78 20.89
CA ALA A 37 4.39 6.01 21.69
C ALA A 37 3.01 6.25 22.33
N TYR A 38 1.96 5.55 21.87
CA TYR A 38 0.58 5.78 22.30
C TYR A 38 0.36 5.74 23.83
N PRO A 39 0.90 4.75 24.59
CA PRO A 39 0.67 4.66 26.04
C PRO A 39 1.23 5.83 26.83
N ASP A 40 2.32 6.44 26.34
CA ASP A 40 2.98 7.57 27.00
C ASP A 40 2.32 8.92 26.68
N GLY A 41 1.39 8.95 25.71
CA GLY A 41 0.70 10.15 25.26
C GLY A 41 1.52 11.03 24.30
N ASP A 42 2.74 10.62 23.96
CA ASP A 42 3.70 11.37 23.12
C ASP A 42 3.60 10.97 21.64
N TYR A 43 2.39 10.68 21.15
CA TYR A 43 2.18 10.08 19.82
C TYR A 43 1.70 11.06 18.74
N ARG A 44 1.27 12.28 19.10
CA ARG A 44 0.65 13.22 18.15
C ARG A 44 1.56 13.69 17.03
N GLU A 45 2.87 13.77 17.29
CA GLU A 45 3.84 14.09 16.24
C GLU A 45 3.82 13.04 15.12
N PHE A 46 3.60 11.76 15.44
CA PHE A 46 3.47 10.71 14.43
C PHE A 46 2.18 10.88 13.62
N VAL A 47 1.06 11.24 14.26
CA VAL A 47 -0.20 11.53 13.56
C VAL A 47 -0.02 12.68 12.56
N ASP A 48 0.56 13.80 13.00
CA ASP A 48 0.81 14.96 12.12
C ASP A 48 1.75 14.61 10.95
N ARG A 49 2.75 13.75 11.20
CA ARG A 49 3.67 13.27 10.16
C ARG A 49 2.99 12.34 9.17
N ILE A 50 2.13 11.43 9.63
CA ILE A 50 1.33 10.55 8.77
C ILE A 50 0.44 11.38 7.85
N SER A 51 -0.33 12.34 8.40
CA SER A 51 -1.17 13.23 7.58
C SER A 51 -0.36 14.08 6.59
N THR A 52 0.84 14.52 6.97
CA THR A 52 1.72 15.24 6.04
C THR A 52 2.20 14.35 4.89
N LEU A 53 2.55 13.10 5.20
CA LEU A 53 2.99 12.11 4.20
C LEU A 53 1.85 11.70 3.27
N GLU A 54 0.64 11.45 3.79
CA GLU A 54 -0.55 11.21 2.97
C GLU A 54 -0.75 12.36 1.96
N SER A 55 -0.72 13.61 2.41
CA SER A 55 -0.93 14.75 1.52
C SER A 55 0.18 14.96 0.49
N ASP A 56 1.38 14.46 0.78
CA ASP A 56 2.49 14.42 -0.18
C ASP A 56 2.35 13.23 -1.15
N CYS A 57 1.90 12.05 -0.69
CA CYS A 57 1.52 10.91 -1.53
C CYS A 57 0.46 11.32 -2.55
N ASP A 58 -0.64 11.88 -2.07
CA ASP A 58 -1.80 12.32 -2.83
C ASP A 58 -1.40 13.36 -3.91
N ARG A 59 -0.47 14.26 -3.60
CA ARG A 59 0.13 15.18 -4.57
C ARG A 59 0.97 14.46 -5.61
N THR A 60 1.84 13.54 -5.20
CA THR A 60 2.67 12.76 -6.11
C THR A 60 1.83 11.85 -7.01
N ASN A 61 0.78 11.21 -6.49
CA ASN A 61 -0.18 10.41 -7.23
C ASN A 61 -0.86 11.25 -8.32
N ARG A 62 -1.37 12.44 -7.98
CA ARG A 62 -1.94 13.38 -8.98
C ARG A 62 -0.94 13.73 -10.09
N HIS A 63 0.35 13.89 -9.76
CA HIS A 63 1.39 14.14 -10.75
C HIS A 63 1.74 12.91 -11.60
N LEU A 64 1.69 11.70 -11.04
CA LEU A 64 1.89 10.44 -11.76
C LEU A 64 0.74 10.17 -12.73
N CYS A 65 -0.50 10.26 -12.24
CA CYS A 65 -1.70 10.13 -13.04
C CYS A 65 -1.73 11.15 -14.18
N GLY A 66 -1.38 12.42 -13.91
CA GLY A 66 -1.24 13.44 -14.95
C GLY A 66 -0.16 13.11 -15.98
N LEU A 67 1.01 12.63 -15.53
CA LEU A 67 2.10 12.23 -16.43
C LEU A 67 1.69 11.07 -17.36
N VAL A 68 0.93 10.10 -16.85
CA VAL A 68 0.43 8.98 -17.66
C VAL A 68 -0.71 9.41 -18.59
N ALA A 69 -1.65 10.25 -18.10
CA ALA A 69 -2.81 10.68 -18.87
C ALA A 69 -2.45 11.64 -20.01
N ASP A 70 -1.47 12.52 -19.80
CA ASP A 70 -1.02 13.49 -20.80
C ASP A 70 -0.03 12.90 -21.81
N ALA A 71 0.44 11.67 -21.58
CA ALA A 71 1.42 11.02 -22.45
C ALA A 71 0.81 10.72 -23.82
N ASP A 72 1.28 11.43 -24.86
CA ASP A 72 0.86 11.20 -26.23
C ASP A 72 1.81 10.24 -26.98
N VAL A 73 1.45 9.87 -28.21
CA VAL A 73 2.26 9.00 -29.07
C VAL A 73 3.65 9.61 -29.38
N ARG A 74 3.81 10.93 -29.24
CA ARG A 74 5.08 11.66 -29.40
C ARG A 74 5.92 11.68 -28.13
N ASP A 75 5.34 11.53 -26.95
CA ASP A 75 6.10 11.38 -25.70
C ASP A 75 6.59 9.93 -25.53
N LEU A 76 5.78 8.96 -25.95
CA LEU A 76 6.00 7.54 -25.71
C LEU A 76 6.85 6.87 -26.81
N GLY A 77 6.74 7.32 -28.06
CA GLY A 77 7.35 6.64 -29.21
C GLY A 77 6.85 5.20 -29.38
N ILE A 78 7.41 4.46 -30.35
CA ILE A 78 7.00 3.06 -30.62
C ILE A 78 7.41 2.13 -29.45
N ARG A 79 8.47 2.47 -28.71
CA ARG A 79 9.04 1.62 -27.65
C ARG A 79 8.21 1.60 -26.38
N LEU A 80 7.49 2.67 -26.03
CA LEU A 80 6.60 2.73 -24.86
C LEU A 80 5.13 2.51 -25.21
N THR A 81 4.85 1.76 -26.29
CA THR A 81 3.48 1.38 -26.65
C THR A 81 2.76 0.66 -25.49
N ARG A 82 3.50 -0.08 -24.64
CA ARG A 82 2.95 -0.73 -23.43
C ARG A 82 2.38 0.28 -22.43
N VAL A 83 3.11 1.36 -22.14
CA VAL A 83 2.60 2.42 -21.24
C VAL A 83 1.33 3.04 -21.81
N HIS A 84 1.26 3.28 -23.13
CA HIS A 84 0.06 3.83 -23.74
C HIS A 84 -1.13 2.85 -23.66
N LEU A 85 -0.90 1.57 -23.97
CA LEU A 85 -1.94 0.53 -23.95
C LEU A 85 -2.45 0.25 -22.53
N HIS A 86 -1.60 0.43 -21.53
CA HIS A 86 -1.90 0.16 -20.13
C HIS A 86 -2.12 1.43 -19.30
N ALA A 87 -2.26 2.61 -19.93
CA ALA A 87 -2.35 3.89 -19.23
C ALA A 87 -3.48 3.91 -18.19
N SER A 88 -4.66 3.41 -18.55
CA SER A 88 -5.80 3.30 -17.62
C SER A 88 -5.47 2.39 -16.44
N GLN A 89 -4.87 1.23 -16.70
CA GLN A 89 -4.49 0.27 -15.65
C GLN A 89 -3.41 0.85 -14.73
N MET A 90 -2.48 1.65 -15.26
CA MET A 90 -1.46 2.34 -14.44
C MET A 90 -2.09 3.41 -13.55
N ILE A 91 -3.01 4.22 -14.07
CA ILE A 91 -3.75 5.20 -13.27
C ILE A 91 -4.51 4.49 -12.15
N GLU A 92 -5.20 3.40 -12.47
CA GLU A 92 -5.92 2.63 -11.48
C GLU A 92 -5.00 1.93 -10.46
N LEU A 93 -3.78 1.52 -10.86
CA LEU A 93 -2.76 1.00 -9.95
C LEU A 93 -2.30 2.08 -8.97
N PHE A 94 -2.02 3.29 -9.44
CA PHE A 94 -1.59 4.40 -8.57
C PHE A 94 -2.70 4.84 -7.61
N ASN A 95 -3.95 4.88 -8.07
CA ASN A 95 -5.09 5.13 -7.18
C ASN A 95 -5.24 4.03 -6.12
N ALA A 96 -5.07 2.76 -6.48
CA ALA A 96 -5.11 1.68 -5.49
C ALA A 96 -3.96 1.78 -4.46
N LEU A 97 -2.77 2.21 -4.90
CA LEU A 97 -1.64 2.48 -3.99
C LEU A 97 -1.91 3.64 -3.03
N ASP A 98 -2.70 4.62 -3.45
CA ASP A 98 -3.06 5.80 -2.65
C ASP A 98 -3.93 5.40 -1.45
N GLU A 99 -4.81 4.41 -1.64
CA GLU A 99 -5.65 3.89 -0.56
C GLU A 99 -4.83 3.31 0.61
N VAL A 100 -3.60 2.85 0.37
CA VAL A 100 -2.69 2.41 1.45
C VAL A 100 -2.34 3.56 2.40
N ALA A 101 -2.00 4.72 1.85
CA ALA A 101 -1.67 5.91 2.64
C ALA A 101 -2.93 6.48 3.31
N ASN A 102 -4.07 6.48 2.60
CA ASN A 102 -5.36 6.92 3.14
C ASN A 102 -5.78 6.07 4.35
N ALA A 103 -5.68 4.74 4.24
CA ALA A 103 -6.04 3.83 5.33
C ALA A 103 -5.12 4.03 6.56
N ALA A 104 -3.82 4.22 6.34
CA ALA A 104 -2.86 4.50 7.40
C ALA A 104 -3.15 5.83 8.12
N GLU A 105 -3.48 6.88 7.36
CA GLU A 105 -3.90 8.17 7.93
C GLU A 105 -5.21 8.03 8.72
N GLN A 106 -6.22 7.38 8.14
CA GLN A 106 -7.53 7.24 8.76
C GLN A 106 -7.41 6.55 10.13
N PHE A 107 -6.63 5.47 10.21
CA PHE A 107 -6.31 4.82 11.48
C PHE A 107 -5.66 5.79 12.48
N ALA A 108 -4.64 6.54 12.06
CA ALA A 108 -3.91 7.45 12.95
C ALA A 108 -4.77 8.60 13.48
N VAL A 109 -5.59 9.19 12.61
CA VAL A 109 -6.51 10.28 12.94
C VAL A 109 -7.61 9.79 13.89
N ASP A 110 -8.19 8.62 13.63
CA ASP A 110 -9.22 8.07 14.50
C ASP A 110 -8.66 7.60 15.85
N LEU A 111 -7.42 7.12 15.89
CA LEU A 111 -6.73 6.83 17.15
C LEU A 111 -6.59 8.08 18.03
N ASP A 112 -6.14 9.24 17.49
CA ASP A 112 -6.08 10.50 18.25
C ASP A 112 -7.47 11.09 18.55
N GLY A 113 -8.46 10.87 17.67
CA GLY A 113 -9.82 11.36 17.85
C GLY A 113 -10.59 10.62 18.93
N LEU A 114 -10.52 9.29 18.92
CA LEU A 114 -11.26 8.41 19.82
C LEU A 114 -10.54 8.18 21.15
N ARG A 115 -9.20 8.21 21.13
CA ARG A 115 -8.33 7.99 22.32
C ARG A 115 -8.78 6.81 23.19
N PRO A 116 -8.96 5.61 22.61
CA PRO A 116 -9.36 4.45 23.39
C PRO A 116 -8.34 4.14 24.48
N ASP A 117 -8.84 3.61 25.59
CA ASP A 117 -7.98 2.92 26.55
C ASP A 117 -7.57 1.56 25.95
N LEU A 118 -6.28 1.41 25.64
CA LEU A 118 -5.70 0.21 25.05
C LEU A 118 -4.77 -0.45 26.08
N PRO A 119 -5.29 -1.32 26.95
CA PRO A 119 -4.44 -2.08 27.87
C PRO A 119 -3.47 -2.98 27.07
N PRO A 120 -2.32 -3.36 27.68
CA PRO A 120 -1.26 -4.10 27.00
C PRO A 120 -1.76 -5.31 26.18
N ASP A 121 -2.57 -6.18 26.79
CA ASP A 121 -3.10 -7.39 26.14
C ASP A 121 -3.89 -7.11 24.84
N ARG A 122 -4.53 -5.94 24.74
CA ARG A 122 -5.24 -5.52 23.52
C ARG A 122 -4.30 -4.86 22.53
N ARG A 123 -3.38 -4.03 23.02
CA ARG A 123 -2.39 -3.31 22.20
C ARG A 123 -1.43 -4.24 21.48
N ASP A 124 -1.03 -5.34 22.10
CA ASP A 124 -0.11 -6.31 21.49
C ASP A 124 -0.56 -6.73 20.08
N ARG A 125 -1.87 -6.86 19.84
CA ARG A 125 -2.39 -7.24 18.52
C ARG A 125 -2.35 -6.12 17.50
N PHE A 126 -2.55 -4.88 17.92
CA PHE A 126 -2.34 -3.72 17.06
C PHE A 126 -0.85 -3.57 16.71
N ASP A 127 0.04 -3.76 17.69
CA ASP A 127 1.49 -3.72 17.47
C ASP A 127 1.92 -4.79 16.45
N GLU A 128 1.38 -6.01 16.55
CA GLU A 128 1.62 -7.09 15.57
C GLU A 128 1.08 -6.75 14.18
N MET A 129 -0.16 -6.25 14.07
CA MET A 129 -0.75 -5.86 12.78
C MET A 129 0.03 -4.74 12.09
N ALA A 130 0.49 -3.73 12.83
CA ALA A 130 1.29 -2.64 12.27
C ALA A 130 2.66 -3.12 11.78
N ALA A 131 3.29 -4.06 12.50
CA ALA A 131 4.56 -4.66 12.07
C ALA A 131 4.38 -5.53 10.80
N GLU A 132 3.28 -6.25 10.72
CA GLU A 132 2.89 -7.01 9.53
C GLU A 132 2.64 -6.07 8.34
N ALA A 133 1.92 -4.95 8.53
CA ALA A 133 1.71 -3.95 7.48
C ALA A 133 3.02 -3.38 6.92
N ALA A 134 4.01 -3.07 7.77
CA ALA A 134 5.32 -2.64 7.31
C ALA A 134 6.05 -3.73 6.49
N THR A 135 5.85 -5.00 6.83
CA THR A 135 6.41 -6.14 6.09
C THR A 135 5.76 -6.28 4.71
N ALA A 136 4.43 -6.19 4.63
CA ALA A 136 3.71 -6.20 3.35
C ALA A 136 4.11 -5.02 2.47
N MET A 137 4.29 -3.82 3.04
CA MET A 137 4.66 -2.63 2.29
C MET A 137 6.03 -2.77 1.59
N ALA A 138 7.00 -3.39 2.26
CA ALA A 138 8.31 -3.67 1.65
C ALA A 138 8.20 -4.62 0.44
N ALA A 139 7.38 -5.67 0.54
CA ALA A 139 7.12 -6.58 -0.58
C ALA A 139 6.36 -5.89 -1.71
N LEU A 140 5.35 -5.09 -1.38
CA LEU A 140 4.57 -4.31 -2.35
C LEU A 140 5.46 -3.35 -3.13
N ARG A 141 6.33 -2.61 -2.45
CA ARG A 141 7.30 -1.70 -3.07
C ARG A 141 8.13 -2.42 -4.12
N SER A 142 8.69 -3.58 -3.76
CA SER A 142 9.49 -4.40 -4.66
C SER A 142 8.69 -4.78 -5.91
N ALA A 143 7.50 -5.34 -5.72
CA ALA A 143 6.61 -5.75 -6.80
C ALA A 143 6.24 -4.59 -7.75
N VAL A 144 5.85 -3.44 -7.22
CA VAL A 144 5.46 -2.26 -8.03
C VAL A 144 6.63 -1.71 -8.81
N THR A 145 7.82 -1.66 -8.19
CA THR A 145 9.05 -1.18 -8.85
C THR A 145 9.38 -2.03 -10.07
N ASP A 146 9.37 -3.35 -9.90
CA ASP A 146 9.65 -4.31 -10.97
C ASP A 146 8.56 -4.26 -12.07
N TYR A 147 7.30 -4.17 -11.67
CA TYR A 147 6.17 -4.07 -12.59
C TYR A 147 6.25 -2.81 -13.47
N VAL A 148 6.48 -1.63 -12.87
CA VAL A 148 6.64 -0.37 -13.63
C VAL A 148 7.91 -0.41 -14.48
N GLY A 149 8.99 -1.05 -14.00
CA GLY A 149 10.20 -1.28 -14.77
C GLY A 149 9.95 -2.03 -16.08
N VAL A 150 9.18 -3.12 -16.05
CA VAL A 150 8.81 -3.90 -17.25
C VAL A 150 7.90 -3.13 -18.20
N LEU A 151 7.02 -2.27 -17.67
CA LEU A 151 6.19 -1.39 -18.50
C LEU A 151 7.04 -0.34 -19.25
N CYS A 152 8.07 0.18 -18.58
CA CYS A 152 8.98 1.18 -19.14
C CYS A 152 10.07 0.59 -20.04
N ASN A 153 10.42 -0.70 -19.86
CA ASN A 153 11.43 -1.38 -20.65
C ASN A 153 10.92 -2.72 -21.21
N PRO A 154 10.55 -2.79 -22.51
CA PRO A 154 9.98 -4.00 -23.08
C PRO A 154 10.96 -5.17 -23.24
N GLU A 155 12.26 -4.93 -23.09
CA GLU A 155 13.31 -5.97 -23.13
C GLU A 155 13.52 -6.63 -21.77
N THR A 156 12.89 -6.14 -20.71
CA THR A 156 12.98 -6.66 -19.35
C THR A 156 11.78 -7.54 -19.03
N SER A 157 12.02 -8.54 -18.18
CA SER A 157 10.99 -9.36 -17.53
C SER A 157 11.18 -9.29 -16.02
N ALA A 158 10.10 -9.47 -15.27
CA ALA A 158 10.12 -9.51 -13.82
C ALA A 158 9.40 -10.76 -13.29
N ASP A 159 9.83 -11.25 -12.15
CA ASP A 159 9.13 -12.25 -11.35
C ASP A 159 8.76 -11.62 -10.03
N ILE A 160 7.47 -11.32 -9.86
CA ILE A 160 6.90 -10.69 -8.67
C ILE A 160 6.09 -11.70 -7.83
N ALA A 161 6.08 -12.99 -8.22
CA ALA A 161 5.22 -13.99 -7.59
C ALA A 161 5.53 -14.17 -6.10
N GLY A 162 6.81 -14.07 -5.72
CA GLY A 162 7.23 -14.12 -4.31
C GLY A 162 6.71 -12.94 -3.49
N ASP A 163 6.75 -11.73 -4.04
CA ASP A 163 6.27 -10.52 -3.38
C ASP A 163 4.74 -10.52 -3.24
N VAL A 164 4.02 -10.92 -4.30
CA VAL A 164 2.55 -11.10 -4.27
C VAL A 164 2.18 -12.15 -3.22
N ALA A 165 2.87 -13.28 -3.17
CA ALA A 165 2.64 -14.31 -2.15
C ALA A 165 2.96 -13.80 -0.74
N CYS A 166 3.96 -12.94 -0.58
CA CYS A 166 4.27 -12.32 0.70
C CYS A 166 3.10 -11.47 1.19
N VAL A 167 2.61 -10.53 0.36
CA VAL A 167 1.48 -9.64 0.69
C VAL A 167 0.24 -10.46 1.07
N ARG A 168 -0.14 -11.46 0.27
CA ARG A 168 -1.29 -12.35 0.59
C ARG A 168 -1.12 -13.11 1.92
N ASN A 169 0.08 -13.59 2.20
CA ASN A 169 0.35 -14.28 3.47
C ASN A 169 0.27 -13.32 4.66
N VAL A 170 0.66 -12.06 4.48
CA VAL A 170 0.56 -11.01 5.50
C VAL A 170 -0.90 -10.62 5.72
N GLU A 171 -1.67 -10.36 4.65
CA GLU A 171 -3.13 -10.13 4.71
C GLU A 171 -3.78 -11.23 5.56
N SER A 172 -3.58 -12.49 5.21
CA SER A 172 -4.21 -13.60 5.93
C SER A 172 -3.73 -13.75 7.38
N ARG A 173 -2.58 -13.15 7.76
CA ARG A 173 -2.15 -13.02 9.16
C ARG A 173 -2.86 -11.87 9.85
N CYS A 174 -2.90 -10.68 9.25
CA CYS A 174 -3.63 -9.51 9.75
C CYS A 174 -5.12 -9.81 9.94
N ASP A 175 -5.72 -10.51 8.99
CA ASP A 175 -7.12 -10.92 8.97
C ASP A 175 -7.47 -11.80 10.19
N ARG A 176 -6.51 -12.66 10.61
CA ARG A 176 -6.58 -13.43 11.87
C ARG A 176 -6.36 -12.55 13.10
N LEU A 177 -5.32 -11.70 13.11
CA LEU A 177 -5.01 -10.80 14.23
C LEU A 177 -6.17 -9.85 14.53
N ARG A 178 -6.79 -9.27 13.50
CA ARG A 178 -8.01 -8.48 13.58
C ARG A 178 -9.12 -9.27 14.27
N ASN A 179 -9.40 -10.49 13.80
CA ASN A 179 -10.45 -11.32 14.38
C ASN A 179 -10.17 -11.63 15.86
N GLU A 180 -8.91 -11.92 16.21
CA GLU A 180 -8.49 -12.15 17.59
C GLU A 180 -8.61 -10.88 18.46
N ALA A 181 -8.23 -9.72 17.94
CA ALA A 181 -8.40 -8.42 18.60
C ALA A 181 -9.87 -8.08 18.84
N VAL A 182 -10.74 -8.32 17.85
CA VAL A 182 -12.19 -8.12 17.98
C VAL A 182 -12.77 -9.08 19.01
N THR A 183 -12.44 -10.38 18.96
CA THR A 183 -12.90 -11.34 19.99
C THR A 183 -12.46 -10.90 21.39
N ALA A 184 -11.19 -10.53 21.57
CA ALA A 184 -10.66 -10.07 22.85
C ALA A 184 -11.31 -8.75 23.34
N ALA A 185 -11.76 -7.88 22.44
CA ALA A 185 -12.46 -6.65 22.79
C ALA A 185 -13.87 -6.93 23.35
N PHE A 186 -14.55 -7.96 22.85
CA PHE A 186 -15.91 -8.34 23.27
C PHE A 186 -15.94 -9.40 24.37
N ASP A 187 -14.83 -10.06 24.66
CA ASP A 187 -14.72 -11.02 25.77
C ASP A 187 -14.68 -10.30 27.13
N GLY A 188 -15.50 -10.77 28.08
CA GLY A 188 -15.54 -10.29 29.47
C GLY A 188 -16.67 -9.32 29.80
N ASP A 189 -16.63 -8.74 31.02
CA ASP A 189 -17.69 -7.86 31.56
C ASP A 189 -17.88 -6.56 30.76
N ALA A 190 -16.90 -6.18 29.94
CA ALA A 190 -16.91 -4.99 29.07
C ALA A 190 -17.50 -5.25 27.66
N GLY A 191 -17.93 -6.47 27.35
CA GLY A 191 -18.42 -6.85 26.01
C GLY A 191 -19.70 -6.13 25.54
N GLY A 192 -20.32 -5.31 26.39
CA GLY A 192 -21.46 -4.44 26.06
C GLY A 192 -21.12 -2.95 25.93
N ASP A 193 -19.87 -2.54 26.15
CA ASP A 193 -19.47 -1.14 26.25
C ASP A 193 -19.00 -0.55 24.91
N ALA A 194 -19.10 0.77 24.78
CA ALA A 194 -18.68 1.50 23.59
C ALA A 194 -17.18 1.32 23.26
N SER A 195 -16.35 0.99 24.25
CA SER A 195 -14.91 0.74 24.06
C SER A 195 -14.64 -0.50 23.20
N ALA A 196 -15.47 -1.54 23.26
CA ALA A 196 -15.34 -2.72 22.42
C ALA A 196 -15.61 -2.40 20.93
N LEU A 197 -16.58 -1.51 20.67
CA LEU A 197 -16.87 -1.03 19.32
C LEU A 197 -15.72 -0.19 18.76
N VAL A 198 -15.11 0.68 19.57
CA VAL A 198 -13.93 1.47 19.16
C VAL A 198 -12.75 0.55 18.85
N CYS A 199 -12.46 -0.44 19.69
CA CYS A 199 -11.39 -1.40 19.43
C CYS A 199 -11.64 -2.18 18.13
N ARG A 200 -12.89 -2.61 17.88
CA ARG A 200 -13.27 -3.27 16.63
C ARG A 200 -13.02 -2.39 15.42
N GLU A 201 -13.43 -1.13 15.49
CA GLU A 201 -13.27 -0.19 14.37
C GLU A 201 -11.79 0.04 14.04
N LEU A 202 -10.96 0.34 15.05
CA LEU A 202 -9.53 0.52 14.85
C LEU A 202 -8.85 -0.74 14.31
N ALA A 203 -9.29 -1.93 14.74
CA ALA A 203 -8.74 -3.18 14.21
C ALA A 203 -9.09 -3.37 12.73
N LEU A 204 -10.30 -3.00 12.32
CA LEU A 204 -10.69 -3.03 10.90
C LEU A 204 -9.90 -2.02 10.07
N GLN A 205 -9.69 -0.82 10.60
CA GLN A 205 -8.93 0.21 9.88
C GLN A 205 -7.46 -0.16 9.68
N LEU A 206 -6.83 -0.77 10.69
CA LEU A 206 -5.44 -1.21 10.56
C LEU A 206 -5.30 -2.40 9.59
N ASP A 207 -6.31 -3.26 9.52
CA ASP A 207 -6.42 -4.34 8.55
C ASP A 207 -6.59 -3.81 7.12
N GLU A 208 -7.40 -2.76 6.94
CA GLU A 208 -7.64 -2.09 5.66
C GLU A 208 -6.36 -1.56 5.00
N VAL A 209 -5.33 -1.24 5.78
CA VAL A 209 -3.98 -0.89 5.27
C VAL A 209 -3.38 -2.05 4.46
N VAL A 210 -3.50 -3.28 4.96
CA VAL A 210 -2.94 -4.47 4.30
C VAL A 210 -3.86 -4.96 3.17
N ASP A 211 -5.18 -4.87 3.35
CA ASP A 211 -6.15 -5.16 2.29
C ASP A 211 -5.90 -4.27 1.06
N ALA A 212 -5.65 -2.97 1.26
CA ALA A 212 -5.30 -2.06 0.19
C ALA A 212 -4.02 -2.49 -0.55
N MET A 213 -3.01 -3.01 0.17
CA MET A 213 -1.80 -3.56 -0.45
C MET A 213 -2.09 -4.82 -1.25
N GLU A 214 -2.94 -5.72 -0.74
CA GLU A 214 -3.38 -6.90 -1.48
C GLU A 214 -4.05 -6.47 -2.78
N ASP A 215 -5.01 -5.55 -2.72
CA ASP A 215 -5.75 -5.03 -3.88
C ASP A 215 -4.83 -4.51 -4.99
N VAL A 216 -3.74 -3.84 -4.63
CA VAL A 216 -2.70 -3.39 -5.57
C VAL A 216 -2.04 -4.60 -6.25
N THR A 217 -1.56 -5.58 -5.48
CA THR A 217 -0.93 -6.78 -6.06
C THR A 217 -1.90 -7.60 -6.91
N ASP A 218 -3.15 -7.68 -6.49
CA ASP A 218 -4.22 -8.40 -7.19
C ASP A 218 -4.52 -7.74 -8.54
N ARG A 219 -4.46 -6.41 -8.60
CA ARG A 219 -4.59 -5.65 -9.85
C ARG A 219 -3.40 -5.89 -10.78
N MET A 220 -2.19 -5.99 -10.24
CA MET A 220 -1.00 -6.34 -11.03
C MET A 220 -1.18 -7.72 -11.67
N VAL A 221 -1.54 -8.74 -10.87
CA VAL A 221 -1.80 -10.12 -11.36
C VAL A 221 -2.83 -10.15 -12.48
N ARG A 222 -3.96 -9.44 -12.30
CA ARG A 222 -5.02 -9.35 -13.33
C ARG A 222 -4.55 -8.69 -14.63
N THR A 223 -3.62 -7.74 -14.54
CA THR A 223 -3.11 -6.99 -15.70
C THR A 223 -2.01 -7.75 -16.43
N THR A 224 -1.24 -8.59 -15.73
CA THR A 224 -0.11 -9.36 -16.30
C THR A 224 -0.54 -10.54 -17.18
N GLY A 225 -1.79 -11.00 -17.11
CA GLY A 225 -2.31 -12.16 -17.83
C GLY A 225 -2.23 -12.07 -19.36
N SER A 226 -1.12 -12.56 -19.93
CA SER A 226 -0.79 -12.83 -21.35
C SER A 226 -0.12 -11.73 -22.20
N GLU A 227 -0.09 -10.47 -21.76
CA GLU A 227 0.45 -9.36 -22.59
C GLU A 227 1.78 -8.77 -22.07
N LEU A 228 2.10 -8.99 -20.79
CA LEU A 228 3.30 -8.49 -20.14
C LEU A 228 4.25 -9.63 -19.77
N ALA A 229 5.56 -9.38 -19.87
CA ALA A 229 6.61 -10.33 -19.47
C ALA A 229 6.84 -10.31 -17.95
N VAL A 230 5.76 -10.40 -17.18
CA VAL A 230 5.77 -10.42 -15.71
C VAL A 230 5.16 -11.73 -15.26
N ASP A 231 5.92 -12.49 -14.47
CA ASP A 231 5.39 -13.65 -13.77
C ASP A 231 4.87 -13.23 -12.40
N ALA A 232 3.58 -13.47 -12.14
CA ALA A 232 2.88 -13.02 -10.95
C ALA A 232 2.06 -14.12 -10.29
N GLU A 233 1.98 -15.30 -10.91
CA GLU A 233 1.28 -16.44 -10.32
C GLU A 233 2.22 -17.19 -9.37
N PRO A 234 1.90 -17.30 -8.07
CA PRO A 234 2.68 -18.13 -7.17
C PRO A 234 2.62 -19.59 -7.61
N GLU A 235 3.76 -20.29 -7.62
CA GLU A 235 3.85 -21.70 -7.98
C GLU A 235 2.80 -22.53 -7.22
N GLY A 236 1.82 -23.10 -7.94
CA GLY A 236 0.82 -24.02 -7.38
C GLY A 236 -0.61 -23.49 -7.26
N ALA A 237 -0.94 -22.29 -7.73
CA ALA A 237 -2.34 -21.86 -7.85
C ALA A 237 -3.11 -22.71 -8.91
N PRO A 238 -4.31 -23.24 -8.61
CA PRO A 238 -5.11 -23.93 -9.61
C PRO A 238 -5.57 -22.94 -10.69
N ARG A 239 -5.29 -23.28 -11.96
CA ARG A 239 -5.82 -22.60 -13.15
C ARG A 239 -7.33 -22.75 -13.28
#